data_AF-A0A952ZI57-F1
#
_entry.id   AF-A0A952ZI57-F1
#
_cell.length_a   1.000
_cell.length_b   1.000
_cell.length_c   1.000
_cell.angle_alpha   90.00
_cell.angle_beta   90.00
_cell.angle_gamma   90.00
#
_symmetry.space_group_name_H-M   'P 1'
#
loop_
_entity.id
_entity.type
_entity.pdbx_description
1 polymer ?
#
loop_
_entity_poly.entity_id
_entity_poly.type
_entity_poly.pdbx_seq_one_letter_code
_entity_poly.pdbx_strand_id
1 'polypeptide(L)'
;MSKQRDQILRECILANVPADGGSIGKLALRAKFSDSMRRQKLRVTQDDFLRTSEAMIKEGVLVRGRGRGGSVTLCWDMAARNIMLGLLPEDGKAISGQALQAKFIEVAGGTFDGVDADCFEEVKNALIADGTLHKPKGRGGAIARAPAGEAPAVAEAAAA
;
A
#
# COMPACT_ATOMS: atom_id res chain seq x y z
N MET A 1 1.27 -25.60 7.65
CA MET A 1 1.10 -25.22 6.23
C MET A 1 2.46 -24.91 5.64
N SER A 2 2.68 -25.13 4.35
CA SER A 2 3.93 -24.68 3.71
C SER A 2 3.90 -23.15 3.60
N LYS A 3 5.05 -22.50 3.86
CA LYS A 3 5.19 -21.03 3.80
C LYS A 3 4.65 -20.44 2.49
N GLN A 4 4.85 -21.15 1.39
CA GLN A 4 4.36 -20.78 0.06
C GLN A 4 2.84 -20.71 -0.02
N ARG A 5 2.12 -21.64 0.62
CA ARG A 5 0.65 -21.62 0.61
C ARG A 5 0.14 -20.41 1.39
N ASP A 6 0.67 -20.16 2.58
CA ASP A 6 0.26 -19.01 3.40
C ASP A 6 0.53 -17.69 2.66
N GLN A 7 1.65 -17.58 1.93
CA GLN A 7 1.95 -16.41 1.09
C GLN A 7 0.88 -16.19 0.00
N ILE A 8 0.49 -17.24 -0.73
CA ILE A 8 -0.55 -17.16 -1.77
C ILE A 8 -1.90 -16.71 -1.17
N LEU A 9 -2.25 -17.22 0.01
CA LEU A 9 -3.48 -16.81 0.70
C LEU A 9 -3.46 -15.32 1.05
N ARG A 10 -2.33 -14.83 1.57
CA ARG A 10 -2.15 -13.42 1.95
C ARG A 10 -2.22 -12.49 0.73
N GLU A 11 -1.49 -12.81 -0.34
CA GLU A 11 -1.50 -12.04 -1.58
C GLU A 11 -2.90 -11.95 -2.17
N CYS A 12 -3.65 -13.06 -2.16
CA CYS A 12 -5.02 -13.06 -2.64
C CYS A 12 -5.96 -12.23 -1.75
N ILE A 13 -5.75 -12.18 -0.43
CA ILE A 13 -6.52 -11.29 0.45
C ILE A 13 -6.19 -9.84 0.09
N LEU A 14 -4.90 -9.47 0.03
CA LEU A 14 -4.46 -8.12 -0.30
C LEU A 14 -4.98 -7.63 -1.65
N ALA A 15 -4.97 -8.49 -2.67
CA ALA A 15 -5.50 -8.17 -4.00
C ALA A 15 -7.02 -7.86 -4.01
N ASN A 16 -7.75 -8.27 -2.97
CA ASN A 16 -9.19 -8.05 -2.85
C ASN A 16 -9.58 -6.98 -1.82
N VAL A 17 -8.62 -6.45 -1.05
CA VAL A 17 -8.80 -5.30 -0.17
C VAL A 17 -8.49 -4.03 -0.95
N PRO A 18 -9.29 -2.95 -0.82
CA PRO A 18 -8.97 -1.67 -1.45
C PRO A 18 -7.56 -1.18 -1.08
N ALA A 19 -6.74 -0.93 -2.10
CA ALA A 19 -5.33 -0.58 -1.93
C ALA A 19 -5.12 0.78 -1.26
N ASP A 20 -6.11 1.67 -1.36
CA ASP A 20 -6.16 3.00 -0.78
C ASP A 20 -6.61 3.03 0.69
N GLY A 21 -6.86 1.87 1.30
CA GLY A 21 -7.35 1.80 2.68
C GLY A 21 -8.86 1.89 2.81
N GLY A 22 -9.59 1.97 1.69
CA GLY A 22 -11.04 1.85 1.69
C GLY A 22 -11.53 0.57 2.38
N SER A 23 -12.71 0.63 3.00
CA SER A 23 -13.24 -0.52 3.75
C SER A 23 -13.93 -1.54 2.85
N ILE A 24 -13.69 -2.83 3.13
CA ILE A 24 -14.45 -3.93 2.53
C ILE A 24 -15.09 -4.79 3.63
N GLY A 25 -16.37 -5.13 3.48
CA GLY A 25 -17.07 -6.02 4.40
C GLY A 25 -16.49 -7.44 4.39
N LYS A 26 -16.42 -8.10 5.55
CA LYS A 26 -15.83 -9.46 5.68
C LYS A 26 -16.47 -10.47 4.73
N LEU A 27 -17.79 -10.42 4.57
CA LEU A 27 -18.53 -11.32 3.68
C LEU A 27 -18.18 -11.09 2.20
N ALA A 28 -18.10 -9.82 1.79
CA ALA A 28 -17.71 -9.45 0.42
C ALA A 28 -16.26 -9.85 0.13
N LEU A 29 -15.35 -9.57 1.06
CA LEU A 29 -13.95 -9.99 0.94
C LEU A 29 -13.82 -11.51 0.81
N ARG A 30 -14.54 -12.27 1.66
CA ARG A 30 -14.55 -13.73 1.59
C ARG A 30 -15.05 -14.25 0.25
N ALA A 31 -16.13 -13.67 -0.29
CA ALA A 31 -16.68 -14.05 -1.59
C ALA A 31 -15.63 -13.85 -2.68
N LYS A 32 -15.04 -12.65 -2.77
CA LYS A 32 -14.00 -12.33 -3.76
C LYS A 32 -12.74 -13.21 -3.62
N PHE A 33 -12.30 -13.48 -2.40
CA PHE A 33 -11.20 -14.40 -2.11
C PHE A 33 -11.51 -15.83 -2.62
N SER A 34 -12.70 -16.33 -2.34
CA SER A 34 -13.13 -17.68 -2.74
C SER A 34 -13.18 -17.81 -4.27
N ASP A 35 -13.69 -16.78 -4.94
CA ASP A 35 -13.75 -16.72 -6.40
C ASP A 35 -12.35 -16.66 -7.02
N SER A 36 -11.46 -15.85 -6.45
CA SER A 36 -10.05 -15.75 -6.90
C SER A 36 -9.33 -17.10 -6.77
N MET A 37 -9.51 -17.79 -5.64
CA MET A 37 -8.91 -19.10 -5.41
C MET A 37 -9.48 -20.19 -6.33
N ARG A 38 -10.79 -20.16 -6.61
CA ARG A 38 -11.41 -21.05 -7.61
C ARG A 38 -10.81 -20.85 -9.00
N ARG A 39 -10.62 -19.59 -9.44
CA ARG A 39 -10.01 -19.29 -10.75
C ARG A 39 -8.59 -19.84 -10.85
N GLN A 40 -7.86 -19.86 -9.74
CA GLN A 40 -6.52 -20.45 -9.65
C GLN A 40 -6.52 -21.98 -9.43
N LYS A 41 -7.70 -22.63 -9.43
CA LYS A 41 -7.89 -24.07 -9.15
C LYS A 41 -7.33 -24.51 -7.79
N LEU A 42 -7.24 -23.59 -6.83
CA LEU A 42 -6.79 -23.86 -5.47
C LEU A 42 -7.97 -24.17 -4.56
N ARG A 43 -7.90 -25.31 -3.87
CA ARG A 43 -8.87 -25.64 -2.81
C ARG A 43 -8.50 -24.86 -1.55
N VAL A 44 -9.43 -24.04 -1.07
CA VAL A 44 -9.32 -23.27 0.18
C VAL A 44 -10.57 -23.47 1.02
N THR A 45 -10.40 -23.52 2.33
CA THR A 45 -11.52 -23.63 3.28
C THR A 45 -11.87 -22.26 3.86
N GLN A 46 -13.01 -22.20 4.55
CA GLN A 46 -13.35 -21.03 5.36
C GLN A 46 -12.30 -20.78 6.46
N ASP A 47 -11.79 -21.84 7.08
CA ASP A 47 -10.77 -21.72 8.12
C ASP A 47 -9.45 -21.17 7.60
N ASP A 48 -9.08 -21.49 6.35
CA ASP A 48 -7.88 -20.92 5.72
C ASP A 48 -8.00 -19.39 5.56
N PHE A 49 -9.17 -18.92 5.11
CA PHE A 49 -9.44 -17.48 5.02
C PHE A 49 -9.42 -16.83 6.40
N LEU A 50 -10.16 -17.39 7.37
CA LEU A 50 -10.26 -16.82 8.72
C LEU A 50 -8.88 -16.76 9.37
N ARG A 51 -8.13 -17.88 9.41
CA ARG A 51 -6.79 -17.94 9.99
C ARG A 51 -5.85 -16.91 9.37
N THR A 52 -5.84 -16.79 8.05
CA THR A 52 -4.95 -15.85 7.34
C THR A 52 -5.34 -14.40 7.60
N SER A 53 -6.64 -14.08 7.52
CA SER A 53 -7.14 -12.72 7.79
C SER A 53 -6.88 -12.27 9.23
N GLU A 54 -7.11 -13.15 10.21
CA GLU A 54 -6.85 -12.86 11.62
C GLU A 54 -5.35 -12.72 11.91
N ALA A 55 -4.50 -13.50 11.25
CA ALA A 55 -3.05 -13.32 11.33
C ALA A 55 -2.61 -11.96 10.77
N MET A 56 -3.11 -11.56 9.60
CA MET A 56 -2.82 -10.26 9.00
C MET A 56 -3.34 -9.08 9.85
N ILE A 57 -4.47 -9.26 10.56
CA ILE A 57 -4.96 -8.28 11.53
C ILE A 57 -4.01 -8.19 12.73
N LYS A 58 -3.59 -9.34 13.27
CA LYS A 58 -2.66 -9.40 14.40
C LYS A 58 -1.30 -8.78 14.06
N GLU A 59 -0.85 -8.94 12.83
CA GLU A 59 0.39 -8.34 12.30
C GLU A 59 0.25 -6.85 11.95
N GLY A 60 -0.96 -6.29 12.02
CA GLY A 60 -1.21 -4.89 11.71
C GLY A 60 -1.23 -4.56 10.22
N VAL A 61 -1.25 -5.55 9.32
CA VAL A 61 -1.39 -5.33 7.87
C VAL A 61 -2.83 -4.95 7.51
N LEU A 62 -3.79 -5.58 8.19
CA LEU A 62 -5.22 -5.26 8.10
C LEU A 62 -5.71 -4.65 9.39
N VAL A 63 -6.63 -3.70 9.30
CA VAL A 63 -7.29 -3.10 10.45
C VAL A 63 -8.78 -3.44 10.40
N ARG A 64 -9.37 -3.78 11.55
CA ARG A 64 -10.81 -4.00 11.65
C ARG A 64 -11.53 -2.66 11.64
N GLY A 65 -12.51 -2.50 10.76
CA GLY A 65 -13.36 -1.31 10.72
C GLY A 65 -14.32 -1.22 11.91
N ARG A 66 -14.80 -0.01 12.21
CA ARG A 66 -15.68 0.29 13.37
C ARG A 66 -17.12 -0.27 13.26
N GLY A 67 -17.51 -0.91 12.15
CA GLY A 67 -18.90 -1.31 11.86
C GLY A 67 -19.34 -2.69 12.35
N ARG A 68 -20.66 -2.94 12.36
CA ARG A 68 -21.31 -4.19 12.85
C ARG A 68 -21.11 -5.45 12.00
N GLY A 69 -20.30 -5.38 10.93
CA GLY A 69 -20.09 -6.48 9.97
C GLY A 69 -18.65 -6.98 9.83
N GLY A 70 -17.73 -6.50 10.69
CA GLY A 70 -16.32 -6.91 10.67
C GLY A 70 -15.59 -6.51 9.39
N SER A 71 -15.87 -5.32 8.84
CA SER A 71 -15.12 -4.81 7.70
C SER A 71 -13.62 -4.75 8.01
N VAL A 72 -12.82 -4.83 6.96
CA VAL A 72 -11.37 -4.67 7.06
C VAL A 72 -10.91 -3.58 6.10
N THR A 73 -9.86 -2.88 6.49
CA THR A 73 -9.13 -1.90 5.69
C THR A 73 -7.66 -2.31 5.66
N LEU A 74 -6.89 -1.80 4.71
CA LEU A 74 -5.43 -1.79 4.86
C LEU A 74 -5.04 -0.86 6.02
N CYS A 75 -3.91 -1.14 6.64
CA CYS A 75 -3.31 -0.20 7.58
C CYS A 75 -2.84 1.08 6.87
N TRP A 76 -2.67 2.15 7.66
CA TRP A 76 -2.26 3.46 7.17
C TRP A 76 -0.98 3.39 6.32
N ASP A 77 0.08 2.79 6.84
CA ASP A 77 1.38 2.75 6.15
C ASP A 77 1.30 2.15 4.75
N MET A 78 0.56 1.05 4.62
CA MET A 78 0.34 0.37 3.33
C MET A 78 -0.58 1.18 2.41
N ALA A 79 -1.67 1.72 2.95
CA ALA A 79 -2.65 2.49 2.19
C ALA A 79 -2.05 3.80 1.67
N ALA A 80 -1.40 4.57 2.55
CA ALA A 80 -0.73 5.82 2.21
C ALA A 80 0.38 5.61 1.17
N ARG A 81 1.17 4.52 1.30
CA ARG A 81 2.13 4.12 0.26
C ARG A 81 1.46 3.91 -1.08
N ASN A 82 0.39 3.10 -1.12
CA ASN A 82 -0.31 2.79 -2.37
C ASN A 82 -0.97 4.03 -2.99
N ILE A 83 -1.54 4.92 -2.17
CA ILE A 83 -2.08 6.22 -2.62
C ILE A 83 -0.95 7.05 -3.24
N MET A 84 0.17 7.22 -2.54
CA MET A 84 1.31 8.01 -3.03
C MET A 84 1.81 7.50 -4.39
N LEU A 85 1.96 6.17 -4.52
CA LEU A 85 2.38 5.56 -5.78
C LEU A 85 1.31 5.75 -6.85
N GLY A 86 0.03 5.52 -6.55
CA GLY A 86 -1.08 5.69 -7.50
C GLY A 86 -1.22 7.12 -8.05
N LEU A 87 -0.77 8.14 -7.30
CA LEU A 87 -0.75 9.53 -7.76
C LEU A 87 0.41 9.85 -8.69
N LEU A 88 1.47 9.04 -8.68
CA LEU A 88 2.65 9.22 -9.51
C LEU A 88 2.59 8.36 -10.78
N PRO A 89 2.94 8.92 -11.95
CA PRO A 89 3.02 8.17 -13.20
C PRO A 89 3.96 6.96 -13.10
N GLU A 90 3.56 5.85 -13.72
CA GLU A 90 4.36 4.62 -13.73
C GLU A 90 5.60 4.74 -14.61
N ASP A 91 5.57 5.65 -15.59
CA ASP A 91 6.69 5.96 -16.50
C ASP A 91 7.83 6.74 -15.81
N GLY A 92 7.71 7.02 -14.52
CA GLY A 92 8.72 7.75 -13.74
C GLY A 92 8.69 9.26 -13.95
N LYS A 93 7.70 9.80 -14.69
CA LYS A 93 7.58 11.25 -14.87
C LYS A 93 7.33 11.95 -13.54
N ALA A 94 8.10 13.00 -13.28
CA ALA A 94 8.01 13.75 -12.05
C ALA A 94 6.75 14.62 -11.96
N ILE A 95 6.19 14.70 -10.76
CA ILE A 95 5.11 15.63 -10.38
C ILE A 95 5.70 16.67 -9.41
N SER A 96 5.21 17.92 -9.46
CA SER A 96 5.60 18.93 -8.47
C SER A 96 5.20 18.52 -7.06
N GLY A 97 6.05 18.78 -6.07
CA GLY A 97 5.77 18.39 -4.68
C GLY A 97 4.47 18.98 -4.14
N GLN A 98 4.16 20.24 -4.47
CA GLN A 98 2.92 20.90 -4.06
C GLN A 98 1.67 20.26 -4.68
N ALA A 99 1.70 19.89 -5.97
CA ALA A 99 0.55 19.24 -6.61
C ALA A 99 0.35 17.82 -6.09
N LEU A 100 1.45 17.10 -5.82
CA LEU A 100 1.39 15.76 -5.23
C LEU A 100 0.84 15.81 -3.81
N GLN A 101 1.30 16.75 -2.98
CA GLN A 101 0.81 16.95 -1.61
C GLN A 101 -0.70 17.25 -1.59
N ALA A 102 -1.16 18.21 -2.41
CA ALA A 102 -2.57 18.57 -2.47
C ALA A 102 -3.45 17.36 -2.81
N LYS A 103 -3.07 16.58 -3.84
CA LYS A 103 -3.80 15.37 -4.24
C LYS A 103 -3.72 14.25 -3.19
N PHE A 104 -2.57 14.10 -2.53
CA PHE A 104 -2.42 13.11 -1.48
C PHE A 104 -3.37 13.40 -0.32
N ILE A 105 -3.41 14.64 0.17
CA ILE A 105 -4.30 15.05 1.25
C ILE A 105 -5.77 14.89 0.84
N GLU A 106 -6.14 15.26 -0.38
CA GLU A 106 -7.50 15.09 -0.90
C GLU A 106 -7.92 13.62 -0.91
N VAL A 107 -7.10 12.73 -1.48
CA VAL A 107 -7.43 11.31 -1.63
C VAL A 107 -7.38 10.57 -0.28
N ALA A 108 -6.30 10.75 0.47
CA ALA A 108 -6.12 10.08 1.76
C ALA A 108 -7.10 10.63 2.81
N GLY A 109 -7.37 11.94 2.82
CA GLY A 109 -8.37 12.56 3.71
C GLY A 109 -9.80 12.12 3.44
N GLY A 110 -10.10 11.62 2.23
CA GLY A 110 -11.38 10.96 1.94
C GLY A 110 -11.56 9.60 2.63
N THR A 111 -10.47 9.00 3.12
CA THR A 111 -10.47 7.65 3.73
C THR A 111 -10.05 7.67 5.20
N PHE A 112 -9.11 8.53 5.55
CA PHE A 112 -8.50 8.62 6.87
C PHE A 112 -8.72 10.00 7.48
N ASP A 113 -9.07 10.02 8.76
CA ASP A 113 -9.24 11.26 9.51
C ASP A 113 -7.87 11.89 9.82
N GLY A 114 -7.77 13.23 9.75
CA GLY A 114 -6.59 13.98 10.21
C GLY A 114 -5.37 13.94 9.29
N VAL A 115 -5.54 13.58 8.02
CA VAL A 115 -4.44 13.63 7.05
C VAL A 115 -4.09 15.08 6.69
N ASP A 116 -2.84 15.46 6.92
CA ASP A 116 -2.32 16.80 6.68
C ASP A 116 -0.98 16.80 5.92
N ALA A 117 -0.31 17.97 5.91
CA ALA A 117 0.97 18.14 5.25
C ALA A 117 2.09 17.32 5.90
N ASP A 118 2.04 17.13 7.22
CA ASP A 118 3.07 16.39 7.95
C ASP A 118 2.95 14.90 7.65
N CYS A 119 1.72 14.38 7.61
CA CYS A 119 1.42 13.02 7.13
C CYS A 119 1.99 12.78 5.72
N PHE A 120 1.84 13.75 4.81
CA PHE A 120 2.42 13.66 3.46
C PHE A 120 3.95 13.60 3.50
N GLU A 121 4.59 14.49 4.26
CA GLU A 121 6.05 14.54 4.38
C GLU A 121 6.62 13.26 4.97
N GLU A 122 5.98 12.67 5.97
CA GLU A 122 6.37 11.39 6.58
C GLU A 122 6.37 10.26 5.54
N VAL A 123 5.25 10.08 4.82
CA VAL A 123 5.11 9.02 3.82
C VAL A 123 6.10 9.22 2.66
N LYS A 124 6.22 10.46 2.17
CA LYS A 124 7.18 10.80 1.12
C LYS A 124 8.62 10.50 1.54
N ASN A 125 9.01 10.90 2.75
CA ASN A 125 10.37 10.70 3.24
C ASN A 125 10.68 9.22 3.47
N ALA A 126 9.72 8.44 3.97
CA ALA A 126 9.85 6.99 4.08
C ALA A 126 10.09 6.32 2.72
N LEU A 127 9.33 6.72 1.69
CA LEU A 127 9.48 6.17 0.34
C LEU A 127 10.71 6.66 -0.41
N ILE A 128 11.27 7.81 -0.02
CA ILE A 128 12.60 8.22 -0.51
C ILE A 128 13.67 7.40 0.17
N ALA A 129 13.54 7.17 1.48
CA ALA A 129 14.51 6.40 2.25
C ALA A 129 14.59 4.93 1.80
N ASP A 130 13.46 4.32 1.43
CA ASP A 130 13.43 2.95 0.91
C ASP A 130 13.76 2.83 -0.59
N GLY A 131 14.02 3.96 -1.26
CA GLY A 131 14.37 4.02 -2.68
C GLY A 131 13.20 3.82 -3.63
N THR A 132 11.95 3.78 -3.16
CA THR A 132 10.76 3.71 -4.03
C THR A 132 10.53 5.02 -4.80
N LEU A 133 10.86 6.16 -4.18
CA LEU A 133 10.75 7.50 -4.75
C LEU A 133 12.11 8.18 -4.80
N HIS A 134 12.26 9.13 -5.72
CA HIS A 134 13.44 9.99 -5.78
C HIS A 134 13.07 11.44 -6.08
N LYS A 135 14.00 12.35 -5.75
CA LYS A 135 13.94 13.78 -6.07
C LYS A 135 14.79 14.04 -7.32
N PRO A 136 14.22 14.16 -8.52
CA PRO A 136 14.99 14.45 -9.72
C PRO A 136 15.71 15.80 -9.62
N LYS A 137 16.85 15.92 -10.33
CA LYS A 137 17.69 17.12 -10.34
C LYS A 137 16.95 18.28 -11.01
N GLY A 138 16.60 19.33 -10.25
CA GLY A 138 15.90 20.51 -10.75
C GLY A 138 15.37 21.44 -9.64
N ARG A 139 14.89 22.63 -10.02
CA ARG A 139 14.22 23.57 -9.11
C ARG A 139 12.75 23.19 -8.96
N GLY A 140 12.29 22.91 -7.74
CA GLY A 140 10.84 22.83 -7.46
C GLY A 140 10.34 21.62 -6.68
N GLY A 141 11.18 20.91 -5.93
CA GLY A 141 10.72 19.85 -5.02
C GLY A 141 9.91 18.74 -5.70
N ALA A 142 10.18 18.48 -6.98
CA ALA A 142 9.49 17.46 -7.75
C ALA A 142 9.80 16.06 -7.21
N ILE A 143 8.86 15.14 -7.40
CA ILE A 143 8.93 13.76 -6.91
C ILE A 143 8.56 12.83 -8.06
N ALA A 144 9.31 11.74 -8.19
CA ALA A 144 9.11 10.71 -9.21
C ALA A 144 9.26 9.32 -8.58
N ARG A 145 8.60 8.32 -9.19
CA ARG A 145 8.90 6.90 -8.89
C ARG A 145 10.34 6.60 -9.28
N ALA A 146 11.07 5.87 -8.46
CA ALA A 146 12.37 5.36 -8.83
C ALA A 146 12.22 4.39 -10.01
N PRO A 147 13.14 4.42 -11.00
CA PRO A 147 13.14 3.44 -12.07
C PRO A 147 13.33 2.04 -11.48
N ALA A 148 12.55 1.07 -11.96
CA ALA A 148 12.65 -0.31 -11.50
C ALA A 148 14.08 -0.85 -11.76
N GLY A 149 14.91 -0.90 -10.71
CA GLY A 149 16.26 -1.44 -10.77
C GLY A 149 17.41 -0.50 -10.38
N GLU A 150 17.16 0.77 -10.05
CA GLU A 150 18.23 1.64 -9.56
C GLU A 150 18.23 1.66 -8.03
N ALA A 151 19.02 0.75 -7.45
CA ALA A 151 19.40 0.81 -6.05
C ALA A 151 19.96 2.21 -5.73
N PRO A 152 19.76 2.75 -4.51
CA PRO A 152 20.22 4.08 -4.18
C PRO A 152 21.72 4.16 -4.44
N ALA A 153 22.11 5.08 -5.32
CA ALA A 153 23.51 5.43 -5.53
C ALA A 153 24.04 5.96 -4.20
N VAL A 154 24.67 5.08 -3.43
CA VAL A 154 25.43 5.46 -2.25
C VAL A 154 26.47 6.43 -2.78
N ALA A 155 26.34 7.69 -2.39
CA ALA A 155 27.31 8.72 -2.73
C ALA A 155 28.63 8.30 -2.09
N GLU A 156 29.50 7.69 -2.91
CA GLU A 156 30.89 7.42 -2.57
C GLU A 156 31.57 8.78 -2.46
N ALA A 157 31.62 9.30 -1.23
CA ALA A 157 32.36 10.49 -0.90
C ALA A 157 33.85 10.20 -1.15
N ALA A 158 34.40 10.97 -2.07
CA ALA A 158 35.77 10.96 -2.56
C ALA A 158 36.82 10.73 -1.48
N ALA A 159 37.67 9.73 -1.70
CA ALA A 159 39.03 9.74 -1.21
C ALA A 159 39.85 10.74 -2.04
N ALA A 160 40.37 11.77 -1.38
CA ALA A 160 41.54 12.54 -1.78
C ALA A 160 42.29 12.96 -0.52
#